data_AF-A0A1H7WWG7-F1
#
_entry.id   AF-A0A1H7WWG7-F1
#
_cell.length_a   1.000
_cell.length_b   1.000
_cell.length_c   1.000
_cell.angle_alpha   90.00
_cell.angle_beta   90.00
_cell.angle_gamma   90.00
#
_symmetry.space_group_name_H-M   'P 1'
#
loop_
_entity.id
_entity.type
_entity.pdbx_description
1 polymer ?
#
loop_
_entity_poly.entity_id
_entity_poly.type
_entity_poly.pdbx_seq_one_letter_code
_entity_poly.pdbx_strand_id
1 'polypeptide(L)'
;MSVGVSAEGIAEQIGACNPKQRDAKAVGRAKSAVILAFGRTLSGAPAAITRALLGIPGIAPAAGPSLVFGTERRTSAVDAALTNAAAAAAGSEVSIDAANAAFIVSLFGLCEERQKTGQAFLDALMFGAEMSASLAPTTLPPAAGRFGSALLGSVVAAMRVLELSPPRIAAALVMAGIAIPDHAPDGQSGLSSLTIGLSLRNGLLAAFLAEAMDEASCAAMSRSERSTISSHAAPSSTPAMTDNGASKGAALDLLAVHSPPGADLWEQFERQASAVLPRDHIAPLFERLETIDKVTDLATVSRLLQGRGTQAAPKKVVFAPRGTHEPEETNWVP
;
A
#
# COMPACT_ATOMS: atom_id res chain seq x y z
N MET A 1 -5.69 2.45 -36.72
CA MET A 1 -6.49 1.60 -35.82
C MET A 1 -5.77 1.59 -34.48
N SER A 2 -6.21 2.39 -33.51
CA SER A 2 -5.72 2.25 -32.14
C SER A 2 -6.30 0.94 -31.63
N VAL A 3 -5.45 -0.07 -31.42
CA VAL A 3 -5.87 -1.25 -30.66
C VAL A 3 -6.03 -0.76 -29.24
N GLY A 4 -7.25 -0.40 -28.86
CA GLY A 4 -7.58 -0.17 -27.46
C GLY A 4 -7.15 -1.41 -26.70
N VAL A 5 -6.18 -1.25 -25.80
CA VAL A 5 -5.65 -2.39 -25.05
C VAL A 5 -6.79 -2.89 -24.16
N SER A 6 -7.36 -4.04 -24.50
CA SER A 6 -8.44 -4.63 -23.70
C SER A 6 -7.89 -5.15 -22.37
N ALA A 7 -8.72 -5.16 -21.32
CA ALA A 7 -8.35 -5.71 -20.01
C ALA A 7 -7.79 -7.15 -20.08
N GLU A 8 -8.26 -7.95 -21.05
CA GLU A 8 -7.77 -9.30 -21.33
C GLU A 8 -6.32 -9.30 -21.85
N GLY A 9 -5.96 -8.39 -22.75
CA GLY A 9 -4.59 -8.27 -23.25
C GLY A 9 -3.62 -7.80 -22.16
N ILE A 10 -4.07 -6.92 -21.27
CA ILE A 10 -3.30 -6.51 -20.08
C ILE A 10 -3.14 -7.71 -19.13
N ALA A 11 -4.20 -8.49 -18.92
CA ALA A 11 -4.17 -9.67 -18.07
C ALA A 11 -3.20 -10.74 -18.59
N GLU A 12 -3.18 -10.97 -19.91
CA GLU A 12 -2.19 -11.85 -20.54
C GLU A 12 -0.76 -11.35 -20.34
N GLN A 13 -0.53 -10.04 -20.51
CA GLN A 13 0.79 -9.46 -20.29
C GLN A 13 1.25 -9.60 -18.83
N ILE A 14 0.35 -9.36 -17.86
CA ILE A 14 0.63 -9.56 -16.43
C ILE A 14 0.93 -11.04 -16.14
N GLY A 15 0.14 -11.96 -16.69
CA GLY A 15 0.31 -13.40 -16.48
C GLY A 15 1.58 -13.98 -17.12
N ALA A 16 2.00 -13.44 -18.26
CA ALA A 16 3.21 -13.87 -18.96
C ALA A 16 4.52 -13.32 -18.34
N CYS A 17 4.42 -12.31 -17.47
CA CYS A 17 5.58 -11.70 -16.84
C CYS A 17 6.17 -12.59 -15.74
N ASN A 18 7.28 -13.27 -16.07
CA ASN A 18 8.05 -14.02 -15.10
C ASN A 18 8.80 -13.10 -14.13
N PRO A 19 8.85 -13.44 -12.82
CA PRO A 19 9.62 -12.69 -11.84
C PRO A 19 11.10 -12.73 -12.23
N LYS A 20 11.66 -11.57 -12.58
CA LYS A 20 13.08 -11.43 -12.90
C LYS A 20 13.91 -11.55 -11.64
N GLN A 21 15.12 -12.10 -11.77
CA GLN A 21 16.11 -12.05 -10.70
C GLN A 21 16.44 -10.59 -10.38
N ARG A 22 16.33 -10.23 -9.10
CA ARG A 22 16.47 -8.85 -8.66
C ARG A 22 17.89 -8.51 -8.29
N ASP A 23 18.35 -7.38 -8.78
CA ASP A 23 19.64 -6.85 -8.36
C ASP A 23 19.51 -6.22 -6.96
N ALA A 24 20.61 -6.30 -6.20
CA ALA A 24 20.66 -5.81 -4.82
C ALA A 24 20.36 -4.30 -4.71
N LYS A 25 20.67 -3.54 -5.76
CA LYS A 25 20.43 -2.09 -5.83
C LYS A 25 18.93 -1.77 -5.87
N ALA A 26 18.16 -2.50 -6.68
CA ALA A 26 16.72 -2.36 -6.77
C ALA A 26 16.03 -2.73 -5.45
N VAL A 27 16.49 -3.81 -4.80
CA VAL A 27 16.01 -4.19 -3.46
C VAL A 27 16.32 -3.11 -2.43
N GLY A 28 17.54 -2.57 -2.42
CA GLY A 28 17.93 -1.47 -1.53
C GLY A 28 17.04 -0.23 -1.70
N ARG A 29 16.74 0.16 -2.95
CA ARG A 29 15.81 1.26 -3.25
C ARG A 29 14.39 0.99 -2.77
N ALA A 30 13.87 -0.22 -3.00
CA ALA A 30 12.54 -0.60 -2.54
C ALA A 30 12.44 -0.52 -1.00
N LYS A 31 13.47 -0.95 -0.28
CA LYS A 31 13.53 -0.83 1.19
C LYS A 31 13.54 0.63 1.65
N SER A 32 14.36 1.48 1.03
CA SER A 32 14.35 2.92 1.33
C SER A 32 12.97 3.55 1.07
N ALA A 33 12.32 3.19 -0.04
CA ALA A 33 10.96 3.66 -0.35
C ALA A 33 9.94 3.22 0.71
N VAL A 34 10.05 1.99 1.22
CA VAL A 34 9.21 1.48 2.32
C VAL A 34 9.43 2.29 3.60
N ILE A 35 10.66 2.55 4.00
CA ILE A 35 10.99 3.36 5.18
C ILE A 35 10.36 4.75 5.06
N LEU A 36 10.54 5.41 3.92
CA LEU A 36 10.00 6.74 3.66
C LEU A 36 8.47 6.76 3.63
N ALA A 37 7.85 5.76 3.01
CA ALA A 37 6.39 5.64 2.98
C ALA A 37 5.81 5.46 4.39
N PHE A 38 6.45 4.64 5.22
CA PHE A 38 6.02 4.38 6.59
C PHE A 38 6.16 5.63 7.46
N GLY A 39 7.31 6.32 7.39
CA GLY A 39 7.54 7.58 8.07
C GLY A 39 6.49 8.63 7.68
N ARG A 40 6.27 8.85 6.37
CA ARG A 40 5.23 9.78 5.88
C ARG A 40 3.83 9.43 6.40
N THR A 41 3.47 8.16 6.37
CA THR A 41 2.16 7.67 6.87
C THR A 41 1.99 7.96 8.35
N LEU A 42 3.03 7.72 9.18
CA LEU A 42 3.01 8.05 10.60
C LEU A 42 2.88 9.56 10.81
N SER A 43 3.64 10.37 10.07
CA SER A 43 3.55 11.84 10.15
C SER A 43 2.18 12.38 9.75
N GLY A 44 1.47 11.70 8.83
CA GLY A 44 0.13 12.07 8.39
C GLY A 44 -1.02 11.42 9.17
N ALA A 45 -0.73 10.47 10.06
CA ALA A 45 -1.72 9.86 10.94
C ALA A 45 -2.55 10.88 11.77
N PRO A 46 -1.95 11.95 12.36
CA PRO A 46 -2.72 12.94 13.11
C PRO A 46 -3.45 13.98 12.24
N ALA A 47 -3.32 13.92 10.91
CA ALA A 47 -3.94 14.88 10.00
C ALA A 47 -5.46 14.90 10.13
N ALA A 48 -6.08 16.06 9.86
CA ALA A 48 -7.52 16.26 10.04
C ALA A 48 -8.36 15.28 9.21
N ILE A 49 -7.97 15.03 7.95
CA ILE A 49 -8.66 14.08 7.07
C ILE A 49 -8.57 12.64 7.59
N THR A 50 -7.40 12.22 8.06
CA THR A 50 -7.18 10.88 8.62
C THR A 50 -8.01 10.66 9.89
N ARG A 51 -8.01 11.65 10.80
CA ARG A 51 -8.82 11.61 12.02
C ARG A 51 -10.32 11.64 11.71
N ALA A 52 -10.74 12.43 10.73
CA ALA A 52 -12.13 12.46 10.29
C ALA A 52 -12.57 11.10 9.75
N LEU A 53 -11.78 10.45 8.88
CA LEU A 53 -12.08 9.11 8.36
C LEU A 53 -12.28 8.09 9.50
N LEU A 54 -11.41 8.08 10.51
CA LEU A 54 -11.51 7.15 11.65
C LEU A 54 -12.70 7.42 12.59
N GLY A 55 -13.24 8.64 12.55
CA GLY A 55 -14.42 9.05 13.32
C GLY A 55 -15.75 8.72 12.63
N ILE A 56 -15.75 8.37 11.34
CA ILE A 56 -16.97 8.07 10.58
C ILE A 56 -17.43 6.63 10.89
N PRO A 57 -18.68 6.42 11.36
CA PRO A 57 -19.24 5.08 11.52
C PRO A 57 -19.20 4.28 10.22
N GLY A 58 -18.72 3.04 10.28
CA GLY A 58 -18.61 2.15 9.12
C GLY A 58 -17.29 2.27 8.34
N ILE A 59 -16.41 3.23 8.66
CA ILE A 59 -15.04 3.25 8.15
C ILE A 59 -14.12 2.61 9.17
N ALA A 60 -13.36 1.61 8.73
CA ALA A 60 -12.50 0.80 9.59
C ALA A 60 -13.24 0.28 10.85
N PRO A 61 -14.43 -0.34 10.71
CA PRO A 61 -15.11 -0.96 11.83
C PRO A 61 -14.23 -2.13 12.29
N ALA A 62 -13.79 -2.12 13.55
CA ALA A 62 -12.73 -3.01 14.01
C ALA A 62 -13.11 -4.50 13.88
N ALA A 63 -12.54 -5.16 12.86
CA ALA A 63 -12.52 -6.60 12.64
C ALA A 63 -11.59 -6.89 11.45
N GLY A 64 -10.32 -7.16 11.69
CA GLY A 64 -9.41 -7.61 10.64
C GLY A 64 -7.94 -7.56 11.07
N PRO A 65 -7.04 -8.13 10.24
CA PRO A 65 -5.63 -8.20 10.55
C PRO A 65 -4.87 -6.93 10.19
N SER A 66 -5.34 -6.07 9.30
CA SER A 66 -4.55 -4.94 8.82
C SER A 66 -4.57 -3.76 9.80
N LEU A 67 -3.40 -3.24 10.16
CA LEU A 67 -3.29 -2.11 11.09
C LEU A 67 -3.57 -0.75 10.42
N VAL A 68 -4.29 0.14 11.12
CA VAL A 68 -4.26 1.58 10.86
C VAL A 68 -3.06 2.19 11.58
N PHE A 69 -2.07 2.67 10.81
CA PHE A 69 -0.75 3.06 11.33
C PHE A 69 -0.85 4.16 12.38
N GLY A 70 -0.03 4.08 13.43
CA GLY A 70 -0.03 5.05 14.52
C GLY A 70 -1.22 4.92 15.47
N THR A 71 -2.01 3.85 15.34
CA THR A 71 -3.15 3.56 16.23
C THR A 71 -3.09 2.12 16.73
N GLU A 72 -4.01 1.73 17.62
CA GLU A 72 -4.21 0.33 18.01
C GLU A 72 -5.31 -0.35 17.16
N ARG A 73 -5.95 0.39 16.24
CA ARG A 73 -7.10 -0.09 15.47
C ARG A 73 -6.63 -1.02 14.35
N ARG A 74 -7.18 -2.23 14.31
CA ARG A 74 -7.07 -3.14 13.18
C ARG A 74 -8.41 -3.29 12.46
N THR A 75 -8.36 -3.50 11.16
CA THR A 75 -9.50 -3.60 10.24
C THR A 75 -9.13 -4.46 9.03
N SER A 76 -10.04 -4.60 8.06
CA SER A 76 -9.75 -5.21 6.76
C SER A 76 -8.67 -4.44 5.99
N ALA A 77 -7.95 -5.10 5.09
CA ALA A 77 -6.96 -4.50 4.21
C ALA A 77 -7.56 -3.38 3.35
N VAL A 78 -8.82 -3.50 2.95
CA VAL A 78 -9.55 -2.49 2.16
C VAL A 78 -9.70 -1.17 2.95
N ASP A 79 -10.13 -1.25 4.21
CA ASP A 79 -10.32 -0.03 5.02
C ASP A 79 -9.00 0.50 5.60
N ALA A 80 -8.04 -0.38 5.87
CA ALA A 80 -6.67 0.02 6.22
C ALA A 80 -6.01 0.76 5.04
N ALA A 81 -6.23 0.30 3.80
CA ALA A 81 -5.73 0.97 2.60
C ALA A 81 -6.25 2.41 2.52
N LEU A 82 -7.56 2.64 2.68
CA LEU A 82 -8.13 4.00 2.67
C LEU A 82 -7.45 4.92 3.68
N THR A 83 -7.38 4.49 4.93
CA THR A 83 -6.92 5.32 6.04
C THR A 83 -5.41 5.55 6.00
N ASN A 84 -4.62 4.50 5.76
CA ASN A 84 -3.17 4.60 5.67
C ASN A 84 -2.74 5.36 4.40
N ALA A 85 -3.40 5.16 3.25
CA ALA A 85 -3.11 5.92 2.04
C ALA A 85 -3.42 7.41 2.21
N ALA A 86 -4.57 7.75 2.80
CA ALA A 86 -4.90 9.13 3.10
C ALA A 86 -3.88 9.77 4.05
N ALA A 87 -3.40 9.02 5.05
CA ALA A 87 -2.33 9.47 5.93
C ALA A 87 -0.99 9.65 5.20
N ALA A 88 -0.59 8.71 4.34
CA ALA A 88 0.64 8.79 3.54
C ALA A 88 0.69 10.02 2.62
N ALA A 89 -0.50 10.44 2.15
CA ALA A 89 -0.69 11.60 1.30
C ALA A 89 -0.91 12.91 2.07
N ALA A 90 -1.26 12.83 3.36
CA ALA A 90 -1.56 14.00 4.17
C ALA A 90 -0.32 14.89 4.37
N GLY A 91 -0.52 16.21 4.32
CA GLY A 91 0.54 17.19 4.56
C GLY A 91 1.47 17.44 3.37
N SER A 92 1.22 16.80 2.21
CA SER A 92 1.88 17.10 0.95
C SER A 92 0.88 17.77 0.01
N GLU A 93 1.29 18.81 -0.72
CA GLU A 93 0.64 19.10 -2.00
C GLU A 93 0.74 17.85 -2.89
N VAL A 94 -0.18 17.70 -3.85
CA VAL A 94 -0.33 16.50 -4.70
C VAL A 94 1.00 16.17 -5.36
N SER A 95 1.76 15.30 -4.70
CA SER A 95 3.09 14.93 -5.13
C SER A 95 3.08 13.45 -5.48
N ILE A 96 3.88 13.12 -6.47
CA ILE A 96 4.11 11.73 -6.89
C ILE A 96 4.56 10.88 -5.70
N ASP A 97 5.33 11.48 -4.77
CA ASP A 97 5.77 10.85 -3.53
C ASP A 97 4.59 10.41 -2.64
N ALA A 98 3.52 11.20 -2.59
CA ALA A 98 2.31 10.86 -1.83
C ALA A 98 1.62 9.62 -2.41
N ALA A 99 1.49 9.54 -3.73
CA ALA A 99 0.88 8.41 -4.42
C ALA A 99 1.69 7.12 -4.26
N ASN A 100 3.02 7.23 -4.40
CA ASN A 100 3.93 6.10 -4.24
C ASN A 100 3.94 5.59 -2.79
N ALA A 101 4.00 6.50 -1.81
CA ALA A 101 3.92 6.14 -0.40
C ALA A 101 2.58 5.45 -0.07
N ALA A 102 1.47 5.98 -0.58
CA ALA A 102 0.15 5.43 -0.39
C ALA A 102 -0.01 4.02 -1.01
N PHE A 103 0.54 3.80 -2.20
CA PHE A 103 0.63 2.47 -2.83
C PHE A 103 1.36 1.49 -1.89
N ILE A 104 2.55 1.85 -1.41
CA ILE A 104 3.37 0.99 -0.56
C ILE A 104 2.62 0.53 0.69
N VAL A 105 1.99 1.46 1.43
CA VAL A 105 1.30 1.12 2.68
C VAL A 105 -0.03 0.40 2.47
N SER A 106 -0.71 0.64 1.34
CA SER A 106 -1.92 -0.11 0.97
C SER A 106 -1.58 -1.56 0.66
N LEU A 107 -0.51 -1.81 -0.12
CA LEU A 107 -0.03 -3.15 -0.42
C LEU A 107 0.45 -3.89 0.84
N PHE A 108 1.10 -3.17 1.77
CA PHE A 108 1.51 -3.76 3.04
C PHE A 108 0.31 -4.29 3.83
N GLY A 109 -0.79 -3.52 3.92
CA GLY A 109 -2.02 -3.95 4.60
C GLY A 109 -2.60 -5.23 4.00
N LEU A 110 -2.60 -5.37 2.68
CA LEU A 110 -3.01 -6.61 1.99
C LEU A 110 -2.06 -7.78 2.31
N CYS A 111 -0.74 -7.55 2.27
CA CYS A 111 0.24 -8.60 2.56
C CYS A 111 0.15 -9.08 4.01
N GLU A 112 -0.12 -8.17 4.96
CA GLU A 112 -0.41 -8.53 6.35
C GLU A 112 -1.67 -9.39 6.44
N GLU A 113 -2.76 -9.01 5.76
CA GLU A 113 -4.00 -9.80 5.76
C GLU A 113 -3.83 -11.20 5.16
N ARG A 114 -2.98 -11.33 4.14
CA ARG A 114 -2.67 -12.61 3.48
C ARG A 114 -1.48 -13.34 4.09
N GLN A 115 -0.99 -12.89 5.26
CA GLN A 115 0.12 -13.50 5.99
C GLN A 115 1.36 -13.74 5.11
N LYS A 116 1.62 -12.82 4.17
CA LYS A 116 2.78 -12.90 3.28
C LYS A 116 4.04 -12.49 4.04
N THR A 117 5.18 -13.00 3.61
CA THR A 117 6.50 -12.62 4.16
C THR A 117 6.89 -11.22 3.64
N GLY A 118 7.87 -10.59 4.29
CA GLY A 118 8.40 -9.32 3.83
C GLY A 118 9.15 -9.43 2.48
N GLN A 119 9.75 -10.59 2.17
CA GLN A 119 10.24 -10.86 0.82
C GLN A 119 9.09 -10.87 -0.20
N ALA A 120 7.99 -11.57 0.09
CA ALA A 120 6.83 -11.61 -0.81
C ALA A 120 6.17 -10.23 -0.98
N PHE A 121 6.18 -9.40 0.07
CA PHE A 121 5.74 -8.01 -0.01
C PHE A 121 6.63 -7.16 -0.93
N LEU A 122 7.96 -7.18 -0.74
CA LEU A 122 8.89 -6.53 -1.67
C LEU A 122 8.73 -7.10 -3.08
N ASP A 123 8.38 -8.38 -3.19
CA ASP A 123 8.15 -9.04 -4.45
C ASP A 123 6.98 -8.50 -5.25
N ALA A 124 5.84 -8.37 -4.59
CA ALA A 124 4.66 -7.76 -5.16
C ALA A 124 4.88 -6.26 -5.45
N LEU A 125 5.57 -5.55 -4.54
CA LEU A 125 5.82 -4.11 -4.68
C LEU A 125 6.61 -3.78 -5.95
N MET A 126 7.74 -4.46 -6.13
CA MET A 126 8.60 -4.24 -7.29
C MET A 126 7.91 -4.70 -8.58
N PHE A 127 7.17 -5.81 -8.53
CA PHE A 127 6.40 -6.27 -9.67
C PHE A 127 5.34 -5.25 -10.10
N GLY A 128 4.58 -4.70 -9.14
CA GLY A 128 3.58 -3.67 -9.42
C GLY A 128 4.19 -2.42 -10.05
N ALA A 129 5.33 -1.96 -9.53
CA ALA A 129 6.04 -0.79 -10.08
C ALA A 129 6.61 -1.03 -11.50
N GLU A 130 7.13 -2.23 -11.76
CA GLU A 130 7.61 -2.61 -13.10
C GLU A 130 6.47 -2.69 -14.10
N MET A 131 5.37 -3.34 -13.72
CA MET A 131 4.21 -3.49 -14.59
C MET A 131 3.52 -2.17 -14.85
N SER A 132 3.38 -1.30 -13.85
CA SER A 132 2.78 0.01 -14.08
C SER A 132 3.63 0.89 -15.00
N ALA A 133 4.96 0.89 -14.86
CA ALA A 133 5.84 1.60 -15.79
C ALA A 133 5.69 1.08 -17.23
N SER A 134 5.48 -0.22 -17.41
CA SER A 134 5.27 -0.83 -18.73
C SER A 134 3.89 -0.57 -19.31
N LEU A 135 2.84 -0.55 -18.48
CA LEU A 135 1.45 -0.50 -18.92
C LEU A 135 0.91 0.93 -19.04
N ALA A 136 1.32 1.81 -18.13
CA ALA A 136 0.79 3.18 -18.00
C ALA A 136 0.73 3.96 -19.34
N PRO A 137 1.76 3.93 -20.23
CA PRO A 137 1.70 4.67 -21.50
C PRO A 137 0.57 4.21 -22.44
N THR A 138 0.07 2.99 -22.26
CA THR A 138 -0.95 2.36 -23.12
C THR A 138 -2.31 2.24 -22.45
N THR A 139 -2.37 2.23 -21.12
CA THR A 139 -3.59 1.94 -20.35
C THR A 139 -4.18 3.16 -19.66
N LEU A 140 -3.40 4.23 -19.50
CA LEU A 140 -3.83 5.43 -18.78
C LEU A 140 -3.89 6.64 -19.71
N PRO A 141 -4.88 7.53 -19.55
CA PRO A 141 -4.87 8.80 -20.25
C PRO A 141 -3.65 9.63 -19.80
N PRO A 142 -3.06 10.48 -20.67
CA PRO A 142 -1.93 11.32 -20.30
C PRO A 142 -2.17 12.17 -19.04
N ALA A 143 -3.42 12.59 -18.81
CA ALA A 143 -3.85 13.37 -17.65
C ALA A 143 -3.77 12.63 -16.32
N ALA A 144 -3.83 11.28 -16.31
CA ALA A 144 -3.68 10.49 -15.09
C ALA A 144 -2.23 10.53 -14.55
N GLY A 145 -1.27 10.78 -15.44
CA GLY A 145 0.14 10.98 -15.11
C GLY A 145 0.74 9.87 -14.23
N ARG A 146 1.68 10.26 -13.38
CA ARG A 146 2.37 9.35 -12.45
C ARG A 146 1.49 8.88 -11.28
N PHE A 147 0.43 9.62 -10.93
CA PHE A 147 -0.56 9.18 -9.94
C PHE A 147 -1.32 7.93 -10.42
N GLY A 148 -1.83 7.96 -11.66
CA GLY A 148 -2.48 6.80 -12.26
C GLY A 148 -1.53 5.59 -12.35
N SER A 149 -0.24 5.84 -12.56
CA SER A 149 0.78 4.77 -12.58
C SER A 149 0.95 4.10 -11.21
N ALA A 150 0.97 4.86 -10.11
CA ALA A 150 1.05 4.31 -8.76
C ALA A 150 -0.21 3.49 -8.39
N LEU A 151 -1.39 4.00 -8.77
CA LEU A 151 -2.66 3.30 -8.59
C LEU A 151 -2.69 1.97 -9.38
N LEU A 152 -2.35 2.01 -10.66
CA LEU A 152 -2.25 0.82 -11.50
C LEU A 152 -1.26 -0.19 -10.91
N GLY A 153 -0.09 0.28 -10.44
CA GLY A 153 0.90 -0.55 -9.79
C GLY A 153 0.37 -1.24 -8.52
N SER A 154 -0.41 -0.52 -7.71
CA SER A 154 -1.08 -1.09 -6.54
C SER A 154 -2.06 -2.19 -6.88
N VAL A 155 -2.89 -1.98 -7.89
CA VAL A 155 -3.86 -2.97 -8.34
C VAL A 155 -3.16 -4.21 -8.86
N VAL A 156 -2.15 -4.04 -9.72
CA VAL A 156 -1.38 -5.17 -10.28
C VAL A 156 -0.61 -5.92 -9.20
N ALA A 157 -0.02 -5.23 -8.23
CA ALA A 157 0.63 -5.86 -7.08
C ALA A 157 -0.38 -6.67 -6.25
N ALA A 158 -1.58 -6.13 -6.01
CA ALA A 158 -2.63 -6.82 -5.27
C ALA A 158 -3.09 -8.11 -5.98
N MET A 159 -3.30 -8.05 -7.30
CA MET A 159 -3.65 -9.22 -8.11
C MET A 159 -2.59 -10.33 -8.01
N ARG A 160 -1.30 -9.94 -7.93
CA ARG A 160 -0.21 -10.89 -7.74
C ARG A 160 -0.18 -11.49 -6.34
N VAL A 161 -0.43 -10.69 -5.29
CA VAL A 161 -0.50 -11.19 -3.90
C VAL A 161 -1.65 -12.19 -3.73
N LEU A 162 -2.76 -11.95 -4.42
CA LEU A 162 -3.96 -12.80 -4.44
C LEU A 162 -3.87 -13.96 -5.44
N GLU A 163 -2.79 -14.04 -6.23
CA GLU A 163 -2.55 -15.11 -7.20
C GLU A 163 -3.73 -15.28 -8.20
N LEU A 164 -4.27 -14.16 -8.67
CA LEU A 164 -5.44 -14.16 -9.55
C LEU A 164 -5.12 -14.79 -10.92
N SER A 165 -6.07 -15.56 -11.46
CA SER A 165 -6.01 -16.09 -12.82
C SER A 165 -6.26 -14.98 -13.86
N PRO A 166 -5.87 -15.16 -15.13
CA PRO A 166 -6.10 -14.18 -16.19
C PRO A 166 -7.54 -13.63 -16.28
N PRO A 167 -8.62 -14.43 -16.22
CA PRO A 167 -9.99 -13.87 -16.26
C PRO A 167 -10.30 -12.99 -15.04
N ARG A 168 -9.78 -13.35 -13.86
CA ARG A 168 -9.94 -12.54 -12.64
C ARG A 168 -9.14 -11.25 -12.69
N ILE A 169 -7.92 -11.28 -13.24
CA ILE A 169 -7.12 -10.07 -13.50
C ILE A 169 -7.89 -9.13 -14.41
N ALA A 170 -8.43 -9.63 -15.54
CA ALA A 170 -9.22 -8.81 -16.45
C ALA A 170 -10.44 -8.19 -15.75
N ALA A 171 -11.23 -8.97 -15.02
CA ALA A 171 -12.38 -8.47 -14.29
C ALA A 171 -12.01 -7.42 -13.22
N ALA A 172 -10.94 -7.66 -12.47
CA ALA A 172 -10.44 -6.69 -11.49
C ALA A 172 -9.96 -5.39 -12.15
N LEU A 173 -9.33 -5.44 -13.33
CA LEU A 173 -8.97 -4.26 -14.10
C LEU A 173 -10.21 -3.48 -14.58
N VAL A 174 -11.25 -4.17 -15.06
CA VAL A 174 -12.53 -3.51 -15.44
C VAL A 174 -13.16 -2.82 -14.24
N MET A 175 -13.24 -3.50 -13.10
CA MET A 175 -13.78 -2.93 -11.87
C MET A 175 -12.92 -1.77 -11.34
N ALA A 176 -11.60 -1.87 -11.43
CA ALA A 176 -10.68 -0.83 -10.99
C ALA A 176 -10.57 0.35 -11.95
N GLY A 177 -10.84 0.15 -13.26
CA GLY A 177 -10.82 1.20 -14.28
C GLY A 177 -11.79 2.35 -13.97
N ILE A 178 -12.88 2.04 -13.27
CA ILE A 178 -13.85 3.01 -12.75
C ILE A 178 -13.25 3.90 -11.64
N ALA A 179 -12.17 3.46 -10.98
CA ALA A 179 -11.57 4.14 -9.83
C ALA A 179 -10.39 5.05 -10.18
N ILE A 180 -9.98 5.12 -11.46
CA ILE A 180 -8.94 6.04 -11.93
C ILE A 180 -9.61 7.38 -12.23
N PRO A 181 -9.27 8.48 -11.53
CA PRO A 181 -9.82 9.78 -11.85
C PRO A 181 -9.31 10.27 -13.20
N ASP A 182 -10.21 10.88 -13.98
CA ASP A 182 -9.92 11.42 -15.32
C ASP A 182 -8.98 12.64 -15.31
N HIS A 183 -8.71 13.20 -14.11
CA HIS A 183 -7.84 14.34 -13.91
C HIS A 183 -7.06 14.17 -12.60
N ALA A 184 -5.82 14.68 -12.57
CA ALA A 184 -5.07 14.80 -11.33
C ALA A 184 -5.79 15.80 -10.40
N PRO A 185 -5.84 15.55 -9.07
CA PRO A 185 -6.53 16.46 -8.16
C PRO A 185 -5.77 17.80 -8.06
N ASP A 186 -6.49 18.92 -8.20
CA ASP A 186 -5.94 20.27 -8.11
C ASP A 186 -5.69 20.67 -6.65
N GLY A 187 -4.42 20.85 -6.27
CA GLY A 187 -3.90 21.78 -5.24
C GLY A 187 -4.43 21.77 -3.79
N GLN A 188 -5.53 21.10 -3.49
CA GLN A 188 -6.13 21.06 -2.16
C GLN A 188 -5.68 19.78 -1.44
N SER A 189 -4.81 19.95 -0.45
CA SER A 189 -4.11 18.85 0.24
C SER A 189 -5.05 17.80 0.86
N GLY A 190 -6.21 18.22 1.38
CA GLY A 190 -7.22 17.33 1.95
C GLY A 190 -7.99 16.50 0.91
N LEU A 191 -8.44 17.14 -0.18
CA LEU A 191 -9.20 16.46 -1.25
C LEU A 191 -8.33 15.41 -1.93
N SER A 192 -7.07 15.76 -2.19
CA SER A 192 -6.12 14.89 -2.89
C SER A 192 -5.77 13.64 -2.07
N SER A 193 -5.59 13.80 -0.75
CA SER A 193 -5.37 12.68 0.17
C SER A 193 -6.56 11.72 0.19
N LEU A 194 -7.79 12.26 0.19
CA LEU A 194 -9.00 11.45 0.14
C LEU A 194 -9.15 10.73 -1.20
N THR A 195 -8.89 11.41 -2.33
CA THR A 195 -8.94 10.81 -3.66
C THR A 195 -7.95 9.65 -3.78
N ILE A 196 -6.70 9.84 -3.34
CA ILE A 196 -5.68 8.78 -3.32
C ILE A 196 -6.18 7.58 -2.48
N GLY A 197 -6.69 7.85 -1.28
CA GLY A 197 -7.20 6.79 -0.39
C GLY A 197 -8.39 6.03 -0.96
N LEU A 198 -9.36 6.72 -1.57
CA LEU A 198 -10.53 6.10 -2.19
C LEU A 198 -10.14 5.27 -3.42
N SER A 199 -9.26 5.78 -4.28
CA SER A 199 -8.79 5.05 -5.46
C SER A 199 -8.09 3.75 -5.05
N LEU A 200 -7.17 3.78 -4.08
CA LEU A 200 -6.47 2.58 -3.61
C LEU A 200 -7.40 1.60 -2.89
N ARG A 201 -8.34 2.09 -2.09
CA ARG A 201 -9.40 1.28 -1.48
C ARG A 201 -10.21 0.53 -2.55
N ASN A 202 -10.67 1.27 -3.57
CA ASN A 202 -11.52 0.71 -4.62
C ASN A 202 -10.76 -0.28 -5.51
N GLY A 203 -9.51 0.03 -5.84
CA GLY A 203 -8.64 -0.90 -6.58
C GLY A 203 -8.41 -2.22 -5.81
N LEU A 204 -8.22 -2.14 -4.50
CA LEU A 204 -8.07 -3.32 -3.66
C LEU A 204 -9.39 -4.11 -3.56
N LEU A 205 -10.52 -3.42 -3.36
CA LEU A 205 -11.85 -4.04 -3.35
C LEU A 205 -12.15 -4.77 -4.68
N ALA A 206 -11.80 -4.17 -5.82
CA ALA A 206 -11.94 -4.80 -7.13
C ALA A 206 -11.16 -6.12 -7.22
N ALA A 207 -9.94 -6.17 -6.68
CA ALA A 207 -9.13 -7.39 -6.65
C ALA A 207 -9.77 -8.48 -5.77
N PHE A 208 -10.27 -8.13 -4.58
CA PHE A 208 -11.00 -9.06 -3.71
C PHE A 208 -12.32 -9.56 -4.35
N LEU A 209 -13.07 -8.68 -5.02
CA LEU A 209 -14.30 -9.07 -5.72
C LEU A 209 -14.00 -10.07 -6.83
N ALA A 210 -12.97 -9.82 -7.64
CA ALA A 210 -12.59 -10.75 -8.70
C ALA A 210 -12.11 -12.11 -8.15
N GLU A 211 -11.40 -12.11 -7.02
CA GLU A 211 -11.02 -13.35 -6.32
C GLU A 211 -12.25 -14.17 -5.88
N ALA A 212 -13.25 -13.49 -5.30
CA ALA A 212 -14.45 -14.12 -4.76
C ALA A 212 -15.42 -14.64 -5.85
N MET A 213 -15.33 -14.08 -7.07
CA MET A 213 -16.15 -14.49 -8.20
C MET A 213 -15.61 -15.77 -8.89
N ASP A 214 -16.52 -16.49 -9.53
CA ASP A 214 -16.15 -17.59 -10.43
C ASP A 214 -15.57 -17.05 -11.76
N GLU A 215 -14.73 -17.86 -12.40
CA GLU A 215 -14.01 -17.43 -13.61
C GLU A 215 -14.93 -17.15 -14.80
N ALA A 216 -16.07 -17.83 -14.90
CA ALA A 216 -17.00 -17.62 -16.01
C ALA A 216 -17.67 -16.25 -15.90
N SER A 217 -18.09 -15.86 -14.69
CA SER A 217 -18.59 -14.52 -14.39
C SER A 217 -17.55 -13.42 -14.67
N CYS A 218 -16.29 -13.65 -14.27
CA CYS A 218 -15.21 -12.71 -14.58
C CYS A 218 -14.97 -12.56 -16.10
N ALA A 219 -14.94 -13.66 -16.84
CA ALA A 219 -14.76 -13.64 -18.29
C ALA A 219 -15.96 -13.03 -19.04
N ALA A 220 -17.18 -13.14 -18.50
CA ALA A 220 -18.35 -12.47 -19.06
C ALA A 220 -18.26 -10.95 -18.89
N MET A 221 -17.79 -10.48 -17.73
CA MET A 221 -17.63 -9.06 -17.42
C MET A 221 -16.65 -8.36 -18.37
N SER A 222 -15.46 -8.93 -18.58
CA SER A 222 -14.44 -8.36 -19.48
C SER A 222 -14.92 -8.29 -20.94
N ARG A 223 -15.70 -9.27 -21.38
CA ARG A 223 -16.30 -9.27 -22.73
C ARG A 223 -17.37 -8.21 -22.92
N SER A 224 -18.19 -7.96 -21.89
CA SER A 224 -19.24 -6.93 -21.93
C SER A 224 -18.66 -5.53 -22.14
N GLU A 225 -17.54 -5.22 -21.46
CA GLU A 225 -16.84 -3.94 -21.60
C GLU A 225 -16.34 -3.70 -23.04
N ARG A 226 -15.77 -4.74 -23.68
CA ARG A 226 -15.31 -4.68 -25.07
C ARG A 226 -16.45 -4.30 -26.03
N SER A 227 -17.65 -4.82 -25.79
CA SER A 227 -18.83 -4.52 -26.61
C SER A 227 -19.29 -3.06 -26.47
N THR A 228 -19.11 -2.44 -25.30
CA THR A 228 -19.46 -1.04 -25.06
C THR A 228 -18.41 -0.06 -25.59
N ILE A 229 -17.11 -0.40 -25.54
CA ILE A 229 -16.05 0.48 -26.07
C ILE A 229 -16.07 0.48 -27.61
N SER A 230 -16.37 -0.67 -28.23
CA SER A 230 -16.44 -0.79 -29.69
C SER A 230 -17.58 0.02 -30.33
N SER A 231 -18.57 0.46 -29.56
CA SER A 231 -19.70 1.26 -30.07
C SER A 231 -19.47 2.78 -29.99
N HIS A 232 -18.33 3.24 -29.44
CA HIS A 232 -18.06 4.67 -29.19
C HIS A 232 -16.76 5.22 -29.83
N ALA A 233 -16.00 4.43 -30.59
CA ALA A 233 -14.71 4.88 -31.15
C ALA A 233 -14.86 5.58 -32.52
N ALA A 234 -14.74 6.91 -32.53
CA ALA A 234 -14.42 7.71 -33.72
C ALA A 234 -12.87 7.80 -33.93
N PRO A 235 -12.36 7.97 -35.16
CA PRO A 235 -10.95 7.80 -35.46
C PRO A 235 -10.14 9.07 -35.17
N SER A 236 -9.08 8.97 -34.39
CA SER A 236 -8.02 9.98 -34.34
C SER A 236 -6.63 9.35 -34.28
N SER A 237 -5.67 10.18 -34.66
CA SER A 237 -4.41 9.92 -35.36
C SER A 237 -3.26 9.29 -34.55
N THR A 238 -2.36 8.68 -35.32
CA THR A 238 -1.09 7.99 -35.03
C THR A 238 -0.18 8.64 -33.98
N PRO A 239 0.60 7.82 -33.24
CA PRO A 239 1.97 8.23 -32.91
C PRO A 239 3.04 7.15 -33.20
N ALA A 240 4.26 7.66 -33.34
CA ALA A 240 5.48 6.99 -33.76
C ALA A 240 6.10 6.10 -32.66
N MET A 241 6.64 4.96 -33.11
CA MET A 241 7.51 4.06 -32.34
C MET A 241 8.84 4.75 -32.01
N THR A 242 9.23 4.73 -30.73
CA THR A 242 10.63 4.92 -30.31
C THR A 242 11.02 3.92 -29.22
N ASP A 243 12.32 3.67 -29.15
CA ASP A 243 13.03 2.46 -28.70
C ASP A 243 12.79 1.95 -27.26
N ASN A 244 12.78 0.62 -27.18
CA ASN A 244 12.70 -0.19 -25.96
C ASN A 244 14.08 -0.35 -25.30
N GLY A 245 14.47 0.63 -24.46
CA GLY A 245 15.71 0.56 -23.65
C GLY A 245 15.57 1.06 -22.19
N ALA A 246 14.44 1.66 -21.81
CA ALA A 246 14.31 2.45 -20.58
C ALA A 246 13.70 1.73 -19.35
N SER A 247 13.43 0.42 -19.43
CA SER A 247 12.47 -0.27 -18.56
C SER A 247 12.82 -0.32 -17.05
N LYS A 248 14.10 -0.43 -16.66
CA LYS A 248 14.46 -0.53 -15.22
C LYS A 248 14.50 0.81 -14.48
N GLY A 249 14.89 1.89 -15.16
CA GLY A 249 14.97 3.22 -14.56
C GLY A 249 13.59 3.75 -14.21
N ALA A 250 12.65 3.65 -15.15
CA ALA A 250 11.28 4.14 -14.99
C ALA A 250 10.50 3.41 -13.88
N ALA A 251 10.66 2.09 -13.74
CA ALA A 251 10.01 1.33 -12.66
C ALA A 251 10.50 1.74 -11.27
N LEU A 252 11.81 1.97 -11.13
CA LEU A 252 12.40 2.42 -9.86
C LEU A 252 12.06 3.89 -9.56
N ASP A 253 11.85 4.71 -10.58
CA ASP A 253 11.34 6.08 -10.43
C ASP A 253 9.88 6.10 -9.91
N LEU A 254 9.10 5.04 -10.13
CA LEU A 254 7.76 4.87 -9.52
C LEU A 254 7.82 4.39 -8.07
N LEU A 255 8.98 3.96 -7.59
CA LEU A 255 9.24 3.73 -6.16
C LEU A 255 10.08 4.85 -5.53
N ALA A 256 10.45 5.88 -6.29
CA ALA A 256 11.13 7.04 -5.74
C ALA A 256 10.12 7.80 -4.87
N VAL A 257 10.26 7.62 -3.56
CA VAL A 257 9.77 8.58 -2.55
C VAL A 257 10.97 9.45 -2.24
N HIS A 258 10.94 10.73 -2.61
CA HIS A 258 12.13 11.56 -2.53
C HIS A 258 12.45 11.94 -1.08
N SER A 259 13.68 11.65 -0.65
CA SER A 259 14.28 12.27 0.52
C SER A 259 15.00 13.56 0.08
N PRO A 260 15.01 14.64 0.89
CA PRO A 260 15.79 15.83 0.59
C PRO A 260 17.27 15.48 0.34
N PRO A 261 17.97 16.17 -0.57
CA PRO A 261 19.39 15.91 -0.83
C PRO A 261 20.22 16.01 0.46
N GLY A 262 20.95 14.95 0.80
CA GLY A 262 21.80 14.89 1.98
C GLY A 262 21.08 14.58 3.30
N ALA A 263 19.76 14.35 3.28
CA ALA A 263 19.04 13.91 4.47
C ALA A 263 19.33 12.42 4.76
N ASP A 264 19.73 12.15 6.00
CA ASP A 264 19.87 10.80 6.51
C ASP A 264 18.48 10.14 6.63
N LEU A 265 18.34 8.90 6.12
CA LEU A 265 17.09 8.15 6.16
C LEU A 265 16.62 7.91 7.59
N TRP A 266 17.58 7.67 8.50
CA TRP A 266 17.28 7.51 9.92
C TRP A 266 16.72 8.81 10.51
N GLU A 267 17.43 9.94 10.38
CA GLU A 267 16.97 11.22 10.92
C GLU A 267 15.58 11.63 10.38
N GLN A 268 15.33 11.38 9.10
CA GLN A 268 14.03 11.69 8.51
C GLN A 268 12.92 10.79 9.07
N PHE A 269 13.17 9.48 9.14
CA PHE A 269 12.21 8.53 9.70
C PHE A 269 11.94 8.81 11.17
N GLU A 270 12.98 9.03 11.99
CA GLU A 270 12.86 9.35 13.41
C GLU A 270 12.00 10.59 13.62
N ARG A 271 12.28 11.67 12.87
CA ARG A 271 11.49 12.91 12.93
C ARG A 271 10.02 12.66 12.65
N GLN A 272 9.69 11.91 11.60
CA GLN A 272 8.32 11.61 11.20
C GLN A 272 7.60 10.68 12.19
N ALA A 273 8.30 9.67 12.71
CA ALA A 273 7.73 8.68 13.62
C ALA A 273 7.54 9.20 15.06
N SER A 274 8.42 10.10 15.51
CA SER A 274 8.46 10.63 16.90
C SER A 274 7.19 11.34 17.34
N ALA A 275 6.41 11.86 16.39
CA ALA A 275 5.14 12.54 16.66
C ALA A 275 4.03 11.57 17.11
N VAL A 276 4.15 10.28 16.81
CA VAL A 276 3.07 9.30 16.95
C VAL A 276 3.48 8.04 17.72
N LEU A 277 4.71 7.58 17.55
CA LEU A 277 5.18 6.33 18.15
C LEU A 277 5.82 6.54 19.54
N PRO A 278 5.77 5.52 20.42
CA PRO A 278 6.65 5.42 21.57
C PRO A 278 8.13 5.44 21.15
N ARG A 279 9.01 6.09 21.92
CA ARG A 279 10.42 6.25 21.55
C ARG A 279 11.16 4.90 21.44
N ASP A 280 10.77 3.95 22.28
CA ASP A 280 11.25 2.58 22.31
C ASP A 280 10.81 1.74 21.10
N HIS A 281 9.84 2.18 20.30
CA HIS A 281 9.42 1.50 19.07
C HIS A 281 10.18 2.00 17.82
N ILE A 282 10.71 3.23 17.82
CA ILE A 282 11.21 3.89 16.60
C ILE A 282 12.45 3.19 16.04
N ALA A 283 13.49 2.98 16.86
CA ALA A 283 14.71 2.31 16.41
C ALA A 283 14.47 0.86 15.98
N PRO A 284 13.77 0.01 16.78
CA PRO A 284 13.44 -1.34 16.35
C PRO A 284 12.63 -1.39 15.06
N LEU A 285 11.69 -0.45 14.86
CA LEU A 285 10.92 -0.39 13.63
C LEU A 285 11.82 -0.10 12.43
N PHE A 286 12.70 0.90 12.51
CA PHE A 286 13.61 1.24 11.41
C PHE A 286 14.51 0.06 11.04
N GLU A 287 15.19 -0.56 12.01
CA GLU A 287 16.05 -1.73 11.78
C GLU A 287 15.28 -2.88 11.14
N ARG A 288 14.02 -3.08 11.55
CA ARG A 288 13.13 -4.08 10.98
C ARG A 288 12.75 -3.76 9.54
N LEU A 289 12.57 -2.49 9.20
CA LEU A 289 12.28 -2.05 7.83
C LEU A 289 13.51 -2.18 6.91
N GLU A 290 14.72 -1.92 7.42
CA GLU A 290 15.97 -2.18 6.68
C GLU A 290 16.17 -3.67 6.34
N THR A 291 15.65 -4.53 7.20
CA THR A 291 15.72 -5.99 7.08
C THR A 291 14.37 -6.63 6.72
N ILE A 292 13.45 -5.86 6.12
CA ILE A 292 12.08 -6.31 5.86
C ILE A 292 12.01 -7.55 4.97
N ASP A 293 12.96 -7.73 4.04
CA ASP A 293 13.11 -8.93 3.22
C ASP A 293 13.25 -10.22 4.04
N LYS A 294 13.80 -10.12 5.26
CA LYS A 294 14.01 -11.26 6.17
C LYS A 294 12.84 -11.50 7.12
N VAL A 295 11.81 -10.66 7.07
CA VAL A 295 10.65 -10.78 7.95
C VAL A 295 9.74 -11.92 7.47
N THR A 296 9.53 -12.91 8.32
CA THR A 296 8.64 -14.04 8.02
C THR A 296 7.17 -13.72 8.30
N ASP A 297 6.91 -12.81 9.25
CA ASP A 297 5.58 -12.37 9.65
C ASP A 297 5.51 -10.83 9.70
N LEU A 298 4.78 -10.24 8.76
CA LEU A 298 4.59 -8.79 8.67
C LEU A 298 3.82 -8.22 9.88
N ALA A 299 3.05 -9.03 10.61
CA ALA A 299 2.39 -8.58 11.84
C ALA A 299 3.41 -8.23 12.95
N THR A 300 4.66 -8.70 12.86
CA THR A 300 5.74 -8.24 13.74
C THR A 300 6.13 -6.78 13.47
N VAL A 301 6.07 -6.34 12.21
CA VAL A 301 6.36 -4.95 11.80
C VAL A 301 5.21 -4.05 12.21
N SER A 302 3.96 -4.45 11.94
CA SER A 302 2.80 -3.64 12.28
C SER A 302 2.64 -3.44 13.80
N ARG A 303 3.02 -4.42 14.63
CA ARG A 303 3.03 -4.22 16.10
C ARG A 303 3.91 -3.03 16.53
N LEU A 304 5.04 -2.79 15.86
CA LEU A 304 5.91 -1.65 16.14
C LEU A 304 5.33 -0.32 15.61
N LEU A 305 4.41 -0.37 14.65
CA LEU A 305 3.66 0.77 14.11
C LEU A 305 2.47 1.20 14.97
N GLN A 306 2.15 0.44 16.02
CA GLN A 306 1.10 0.83 16.96
C GLN A 306 1.55 2.08 17.71
N GLY A 307 0.74 3.14 17.58
CA GLY A 307 1.01 4.41 18.25
C GLY A 307 0.81 4.31 19.75
N ARG A 308 0.95 5.44 20.43
CA ARG A 308 0.50 5.58 21.81
C ARG A 308 -1.02 5.52 21.82
N GLY A 309 -1.59 4.31 21.80
CA GLY A 309 -2.91 4.14 22.37
C GLY A 309 -2.88 4.66 23.80
N THR A 310 -4.04 5.05 24.32
CA THR A 310 -4.23 5.18 25.77
C THR A 310 -3.86 3.83 26.39
N GLN A 311 -2.57 3.60 26.66
CA GLN A 311 -2.15 2.55 27.56
C GLN A 311 -2.95 2.83 28.81
N ALA A 312 -3.91 1.95 29.11
CA ALA A 312 -4.51 1.91 30.42
C ALA A 312 -3.34 1.99 31.40
N ALA A 313 -3.34 3.04 32.22
CA ALA A 313 -2.24 3.35 33.12
C ALA A 313 -1.72 2.03 33.70
N PRO A 314 -0.40 1.77 33.66
CA PRO A 314 0.16 0.48 34.07
C PRO A 314 -0.51 0.11 35.38
N LYS A 315 -1.20 -1.04 35.42
CA LYS A 315 -1.94 -1.50 36.61
C LYS A 315 -1.04 -1.20 37.79
N LYS A 316 -1.43 -0.21 38.60
CA LYS A 316 -0.62 0.27 39.71
C LYS A 316 -0.22 -0.99 40.47
N VAL A 317 1.07 -1.29 40.52
CA VAL A 317 1.56 -2.42 41.29
C VAL A 317 1.23 -2.07 42.73
N VAL A 318 0.10 -2.58 43.19
CA VAL A 318 -0.29 -2.49 44.59
C VAL A 318 0.61 -3.51 45.26
N PHE A 319 1.72 -3.01 45.79
CA PHE A 319 2.47 -3.78 46.77
C PHE A 319 1.50 -4.15 47.88
N ALA A 320 1.43 -5.43 48.21
CA ALA A 320 0.69 -5.86 49.38
C ALA A 320 1.16 -5.01 50.58
N PRO A 321 0.24 -4.55 51.44
CA PRO A 321 0.62 -3.82 52.64
C PRO A 321 1.67 -4.64 53.41
N ARG A 322 2.78 -4.00 53.79
CA ARG A 322 3.80 -4.61 54.65
C ARG A 322 3.11 -5.13 55.91
N GLY A 323 3.03 -6.45 56.07
CA GLY A 323 2.59 -7.08 57.33
C GLY A 323 1.68 -8.30 57.24
N THR A 324 1.27 -8.80 56.07
CA THR A 324 0.33 -9.95 56.00
C THR A 324 0.91 -11.27 55.49
N HIS A 325 2.23 -11.41 55.42
CA HIS A 325 2.85 -12.72 55.30
C HIS A 325 3.78 -12.92 56.49
N GLU A 326 3.35 -13.76 57.44
CA GLU A 326 4.31 -14.50 58.27
C GLU A 326 5.22 -15.28 57.30
N PRO A 327 6.55 -15.14 57.42
CA PRO A 327 7.45 -15.99 56.66
C PRO A 327 7.17 -17.45 57.07
N GLU A 328 6.88 -18.30 56.09
CA GLU A 328 6.86 -19.75 56.31
C GLU A 328 8.20 -20.13 56.93
N GLU A 329 8.14 -20.61 58.18
CA GLU A 329 9.30 -21.12 58.89
C GLU A 329 9.92 -22.24 58.05
N THR A 330 11.05 -21.95 57.43
CA THR A 330 11.87 -22.99 56.81
C THR A 330 12.47 -23.80 57.94
N ASN A 331 11.87 -24.97 58.15
CA ASN A 331 12.30 -25.96 59.12
C ASN A 331 13.68 -26.49 58.69
N TRP A 332 14.75 -25.86 59.20
CA TRP A 332 16.10 -26.38 59.06
C TRP A 332 16.24 -27.57 60.01
N VAL A 333 16.31 -28.77 59.43
CA VAL A 333 16.59 -30.02 60.15
C VAL A 333 18.06 -30.03 60.59
N PRO A 334 18.37 -30.41 61.85
CA PRO A 334 19.72 -30.37 62.42
C PRO A 334 20.73 -31.33 61.77
#